data_AF-A0A816EM15-F1
#
_entry.id   AF-A0A816EM15-F1
#
_cell.length_a   1.000
_cell.length_b   1.000
_cell.length_c   1.000
_cell.angle_alpha   90.00
_cell.angle_beta   90.00
_cell.angle_gamma   90.00
#
_symmetry.space_group_name_H-M   'P 1'
#
loop_
_entity.id
_entity.type
_entity.pdbx_description
1 polymer ?
#
loop_
_entity_poly.entity_id
_entity_poly.type
_entity_poly.pdbx_seq_one_letter_code
_entity_poly.pdbx_strand_id
1 'polypeptide(L)'
;AVTRITQASDPIFGICSTSVGGDSQPASYGYGQCNYPPASTNVSDPSIPTDDESPMQILDSNFTTQYHNYGNNLETASSPNQGDTTGFYIIPSQTSTVLRAIQFGTARDFPEGDPLSITLEGSNSTNTTELILGRYWTLMYSGVTGLTTDPGRSVYGDLITLSNSTVPYNSYRVLITAQRGVSNGVQYSEVALYR
;
A
#
# COMPACT_ATOMS: atom_id res chain seq x y z
N ALA A 1 20.05 -14.03 -5.67
CA ALA A 1 19.89 -13.18 -4.47
C ALA A 1 18.68 -12.29 -4.71
N VAL A 2 17.77 -12.23 -3.75
CA VAL A 2 16.58 -11.38 -3.83
C VAL A 2 17.03 -9.92 -3.68
N THR A 3 16.80 -9.07 -4.68
CA THR A 3 17.29 -7.68 -4.71
C THR A 3 16.11 -6.70 -4.68
N ARG A 4 16.10 -5.73 -3.77
CA ARG A 4 15.04 -4.70 -3.70
C ARG A 4 15.09 -3.83 -4.96
N ILE A 5 13.93 -3.60 -5.57
CA ILE A 5 13.79 -2.78 -6.79
C ILE A 5 13.18 -1.41 -6.51
N THR A 6 12.62 -1.22 -5.32
CA THR A 6 12.06 0.05 -4.86
C THR A 6 13.03 0.85 -4.01
N GLN A 7 12.94 2.17 -4.09
CA GLN A 7 13.72 3.13 -3.31
C GLN A 7 12.87 4.36 -2.94
N ALA A 8 13.30 5.10 -1.91
CA ALA A 8 12.56 6.24 -1.36
C ALA A 8 12.21 7.35 -2.37
N SER A 9 12.97 7.49 -3.45
CA SER A 9 12.73 8.49 -4.50
C SER A 9 11.79 8.02 -5.61
N ASP A 10 11.33 6.77 -5.58
CA ASP A 10 10.43 6.26 -6.62
C ASP A 10 9.05 6.94 -6.50
N PRO A 11 8.45 7.40 -7.62
CA PRO A 11 7.10 7.92 -7.60
C PRO A 11 6.10 6.88 -7.08
N ILE A 12 5.35 7.25 -6.04
CA ILE A 12 4.31 6.44 -5.43
C ILE A 12 3.05 7.28 -5.17
N PHE A 13 1.90 6.69 -5.42
CA PHE A 13 0.61 7.36 -5.34
C PHE A 13 -0.40 6.47 -4.66
N GLY A 14 -1.06 6.99 -3.63
CA GLY A 14 -2.17 6.34 -2.96
C GLY A 14 -3.41 6.37 -3.83
N ILE A 15 -4.22 5.33 -3.76
CA ILE A 15 -5.44 5.17 -4.56
C ILE A 15 -6.52 4.43 -3.79
N CYS A 16 -7.75 4.56 -4.28
CA CYS A 16 -8.83 3.62 -4.00
C CYS A 16 -9.52 3.23 -5.30
N SER A 17 -9.97 1.99 -5.41
CA SER A 17 -10.76 1.52 -6.55
C SER A 17 -12.16 1.12 -6.12
N THR A 18 -13.10 1.11 -7.05
CA THR A 18 -14.45 0.57 -6.84
C THR A 18 -14.49 -0.96 -6.94
N SER A 19 -13.45 -1.58 -7.50
CA SER A 19 -13.31 -3.05 -7.62
C SER A 19 -11.88 -3.44 -7.93
N VAL A 20 -11.49 -4.68 -7.60
CA VAL A 20 -10.19 -5.24 -8.03
C VAL A 20 -10.08 -5.18 -9.55
N GLY A 21 -8.95 -4.68 -10.07
CA GLY A 21 -8.75 -4.49 -11.51
C GLY A 21 -9.53 -3.31 -12.12
N GLY A 22 -10.31 -2.59 -11.32
CA GLY A 22 -11.09 -1.44 -11.75
C GLY A 22 -10.30 -0.14 -11.88
N ASP A 23 -10.98 0.89 -12.36
CA ASP A 23 -10.47 2.26 -12.34
C ASP A 23 -10.30 2.73 -10.88
N SER A 24 -9.29 3.56 -10.67
CA SER A 24 -8.86 4.04 -9.38
C SER A 24 -9.03 5.55 -9.31
N GLN A 25 -9.46 6.04 -8.15
CA GLN A 25 -9.40 7.44 -7.79
C GLN A 25 -8.11 7.68 -6.97
N PRO A 26 -7.42 8.81 -7.20
CA PRO A 26 -6.29 9.19 -6.35
C PRO A 26 -6.72 9.42 -4.90
N ALA A 27 -5.92 8.94 -3.95
CA ALA A 27 -6.09 9.29 -2.56
C ALA A 27 -5.62 10.73 -2.31
N SER A 28 -6.24 11.43 -1.36
CA SER A 28 -5.93 12.84 -1.07
C SER A 28 -5.80 13.13 0.43
N TYR A 29 -5.21 14.27 0.77
CA TYR A 29 -5.15 14.71 2.17
C TYR A 29 -6.54 14.97 2.74
N GLY A 30 -6.80 14.49 3.95
CA GLY A 30 -7.97 14.83 4.75
C GLY A 30 -8.54 13.64 5.52
N TYR A 31 -9.80 13.76 5.93
CA TYR A 31 -10.48 12.78 6.81
C TYR A 31 -11.67 12.09 6.13
N GLY A 32 -11.77 12.25 4.81
CA GLY A 32 -12.85 11.73 3.97
C GLY A 32 -12.60 10.31 3.45
N GLN A 33 -13.56 9.82 2.68
CA GLN A 33 -13.38 8.60 1.90
C GLN A 33 -12.16 8.73 0.99
N CYS A 34 -11.36 7.66 0.90
CA CYS A 34 -10.13 7.62 0.13
C CYS A 34 -9.08 8.68 0.50
N ASN A 35 -9.14 9.21 1.72
CA ASN A 35 -8.13 10.14 2.19
C ASN A 35 -7.12 9.46 3.11
N TYR A 36 -5.99 10.14 3.25
CA TYR A 36 -4.99 9.87 4.26
C TYR A 36 -4.83 11.10 5.16
N PRO A 37 -4.60 10.92 6.47
CA PRO A 37 -4.50 12.04 7.39
C PRO A 37 -3.31 12.94 7.07
N PRO A 38 -3.46 14.26 7.24
CA PRO A 38 -2.32 15.16 7.25
C PRO A 38 -1.47 14.93 8.50
N ALA A 39 -0.23 15.43 8.47
CA ALA A 39 0.59 15.54 9.67
C ALA A 39 -0.18 16.18 10.81
N SER A 40 -0.16 15.57 12.00
CA SER A 40 -0.79 16.19 13.17
C SER A 40 -0.12 17.52 13.46
N THR A 41 -0.93 18.56 13.54
CA THR A 41 -0.49 19.88 14.00
C THR A 41 -0.50 19.99 15.53
N ASN A 42 -1.06 18.98 16.22
CA ASN A 42 -1.20 18.97 17.65
C ASN A 42 0.00 18.26 18.30
N VAL A 43 1.08 19.01 18.49
CA VAL A 43 2.33 18.56 19.14
C VAL A 43 2.23 18.40 20.66
N SER A 44 1.04 18.61 21.25
CA SER A 44 0.88 18.53 22.71
C SER A 44 0.76 17.10 23.24
N ASP A 45 0.51 16.13 22.37
CA ASP A 45 0.54 14.70 22.68
C ASP A 45 1.65 14.01 21.87
N PRO A 46 2.76 13.59 22.49
CA PRO A 46 3.88 12.94 21.80
C PRO A 46 3.54 11.53 21.29
N SER A 47 2.37 10.97 21.64
CA SER A 47 1.87 9.73 21.04
C SER A 47 1.16 9.94 19.71
N ILE A 48 0.86 11.20 19.35
CA ILE A 48 0.27 11.54 18.06
C ILE A 48 1.39 11.81 17.05
N PRO A 49 1.43 11.07 15.93
CA PRO A 49 2.49 11.22 14.95
C PRO A 49 2.47 12.59 14.27
N THR A 50 3.65 13.20 14.13
CA THR A 50 3.82 14.51 13.47
C THR A 50 4.14 14.39 11.98
N ASP A 51 4.26 13.17 11.46
CA ASP A 51 4.42 12.85 10.05
C ASP A 51 3.07 12.84 9.34
N ASP A 52 3.07 13.21 8.06
CA ASP A 52 1.93 12.87 7.21
C ASP A 52 1.88 11.36 7.02
N GLU A 53 0.69 10.77 7.04
CA GLU A 53 0.54 9.34 6.78
C GLU A 53 0.31 9.12 5.29
N SER A 54 1.12 9.79 4.46
CA SER A 54 0.98 9.81 3.01
C SER A 54 1.58 8.56 2.35
N PRO A 55 1.30 8.31 1.06
CA PRO A 55 1.86 7.16 0.34
C PRO A 55 3.40 7.16 0.30
N MET A 56 4.05 8.30 0.55
CA MET A 56 5.51 8.40 0.59
C MET A 56 6.13 7.60 1.74
N GLN A 57 5.39 7.40 2.84
CA GLN A 57 5.89 6.66 4.00
C GLN A 57 6.19 5.19 3.64
N ILE A 58 5.53 4.63 2.61
CA ILE A 58 5.70 3.23 2.17
C ILE A 58 7.14 2.87 1.75
N LEU A 59 7.95 3.87 1.37
CA LEU A 59 9.28 3.66 0.78
C LEU A 59 10.39 4.41 1.52
N ASP A 60 10.10 5.05 2.65
CA ASP A 60 11.04 5.96 3.31
C ASP A 60 12.10 5.22 4.16
N SER A 61 12.00 3.89 4.26
CA SER A 61 12.85 3.01 5.07
C SER A 61 12.74 3.30 6.57
N ASN A 62 11.59 3.80 7.02
CA ASN A 62 11.31 4.13 8.40
C ASN A 62 10.06 3.42 8.90
N PHE A 63 10.25 2.36 9.68
CA PHE A 63 9.15 1.61 10.28
C PHE A 63 8.34 2.39 11.33
N THR A 64 8.80 3.58 11.72
CA THR A 64 8.09 4.45 12.65
C THR A 64 7.20 5.46 11.94
N THR A 65 7.14 5.48 10.60
CA THR A 65 6.13 6.19 9.81
C THR A 65 5.14 5.19 9.20
N GLN A 66 4.02 5.66 8.68
CA GLN A 66 3.04 4.78 8.05
C GLN A 66 2.25 5.47 6.96
N TYR A 67 1.82 4.70 5.96
CA TYR A 67 0.70 5.11 5.13
C TYR A 67 -0.58 4.62 5.78
N HIS A 68 -1.57 5.52 5.94
CA HIS A 68 -2.90 5.20 6.42
C HIS A 68 -3.94 5.67 5.40
N ASN A 69 -4.89 4.83 5.03
CA ASN A 69 -5.98 5.20 4.14
C ASN A 69 -7.33 4.84 4.77
N TYR A 70 -8.19 5.86 4.95
CA TYR A 70 -9.53 5.70 5.52
C TYR A 70 -10.47 4.87 4.64
N GLY A 71 -10.12 4.65 3.37
CA GLY A 71 -10.81 3.75 2.46
C GLY A 71 -12.26 4.11 2.20
N ASN A 72 -13.18 3.22 2.54
CA ASN A 72 -14.57 3.25 2.09
C ASN A 72 -15.48 4.25 2.82
N ASN A 73 -15.00 4.88 3.89
CA ASN A 73 -15.78 5.82 4.69
C ASN A 73 -14.90 6.92 5.30
N LEU A 74 -15.48 7.73 6.19
CA LEU A 74 -14.79 8.78 6.95
C LEU A 74 -13.95 8.19 8.11
N GLU A 75 -13.00 8.98 8.61
CA GLU A 75 -12.14 8.66 9.76
C GLU A 75 -12.90 8.23 11.03
N THR A 76 -14.12 8.74 11.22
CA THR A 76 -14.97 8.44 12.38
C THR A 76 -15.72 7.12 12.30
N ALA A 77 -15.62 6.41 11.16
CA ALA A 77 -16.22 5.10 10.97
C ALA A 77 -15.15 4.01 11.10
N SER A 78 -15.52 2.87 11.67
CA SER A 78 -14.65 1.69 11.70
C SER A 78 -15.44 0.45 11.28
N SER A 79 -14.83 -0.36 10.45
CA SER A 79 -15.44 -1.58 9.92
C SER A 79 -14.34 -2.62 9.62
N PRO A 80 -14.67 -3.90 9.45
CA PRO A 80 -13.68 -4.94 9.10
C PRO A 80 -13.24 -4.91 7.62
N ASN A 81 -13.81 -4.02 6.82
CA ASN A 81 -13.56 -3.88 5.38
C ASN A 81 -13.34 -2.41 4.99
N GLN A 82 -12.89 -1.60 5.95
CA GLN A 82 -12.77 -0.16 5.81
C GLN A 82 -11.76 0.19 4.71
N GLY A 83 -10.60 -0.46 4.71
CA GLY A 83 -9.51 -0.29 3.75
C GLY A 83 -9.59 -1.19 2.51
N ASP A 84 -10.64 -1.99 2.35
CA ASP A 84 -10.80 -2.80 1.14
C ASP A 84 -10.80 -1.90 -0.10
N THR A 85 -10.16 -2.39 -1.17
CA THR A 85 -9.93 -1.73 -2.46
C THR A 85 -9.15 -0.41 -2.41
N THR A 86 -8.57 -0.05 -1.27
CA THR A 86 -7.50 0.97 -1.20
C THR A 86 -6.15 0.40 -1.61
N GLY A 87 -5.15 1.25 -1.77
CA GLY A 87 -3.78 0.83 -1.93
C GLY A 87 -2.94 1.91 -2.56
N PHE A 88 -2.02 1.52 -3.43
CA PHE A 88 -1.11 2.42 -4.12
C PHE A 88 -0.70 1.87 -5.47
N TYR A 89 -0.18 2.75 -6.33
CA TYR A 89 0.69 2.32 -7.41
C TYR A 89 2.05 3.02 -7.32
N ILE A 90 3.06 2.32 -7.80
CA ILE A 90 4.46 2.74 -7.77
C ILE A 90 5.07 2.62 -9.16
N ILE A 91 5.96 3.56 -9.48
CA ILE A 91 6.76 3.56 -10.70
C ILE A 91 8.23 3.42 -10.28
N PRO A 92 8.74 2.19 -10.12
CA PRO A 92 10.13 2.01 -9.71
C PRO A 92 11.08 2.60 -10.75
N SER A 93 12.10 3.32 -10.30
CA SER A 93 13.21 3.78 -11.14
C SER A 93 13.92 2.62 -11.85
N GLN A 94 13.97 1.44 -11.20
CA GLN A 94 14.40 0.18 -11.79
C GLN A 94 13.24 -0.45 -12.59
N THR A 95 12.95 0.10 -13.75
CA THR A 95 11.88 -0.36 -14.66
C THR A 95 12.24 -1.67 -15.37
N SER A 96 11.28 -2.24 -16.12
CA SER A 96 11.45 -3.46 -16.92
C SER A 96 12.05 -4.65 -16.16
N THR A 97 11.71 -4.76 -14.88
CA THR A 97 12.23 -5.80 -14.00
C THR A 97 11.17 -6.88 -13.78
N VAL A 98 11.58 -8.16 -13.78
CA VAL A 98 10.67 -9.24 -13.39
C VAL A 98 10.55 -9.26 -11.87
N LEU A 99 9.38 -8.84 -11.37
CA LEU A 99 9.09 -8.88 -9.95
C LEU A 99 9.00 -10.34 -9.45
N ARG A 100 9.74 -10.66 -8.39
CA ARG A 100 9.81 -12.00 -7.79
C ARG A 100 9.21 -12.08 -6.40
N ALA A 101 9.15 -10.97 -5.67
CA ALA A 101 8.57 -10.97 -4.33
C ALA A 101 8.08 -9.59 -3.89
N ILE A 102 7.19 -9.60 -2.91
CA ILE A 102 6.70 -8.42 -2.18
C ILE A 102 6.76 -8.69 -0.68
N GLN A 103 7.06 -7.68 0.12
CA GLN A 103 7.07 -7.76 1.57
C GLN A 103 6.46 -6.49 2.17
N PHE A 104 5.53 -6.67 3.11
CA PHE A 104 4.90 -5.58 3.85
C PHE A 104 5.57 -5.39 5.21
N GLY A 105 5.74 -4.14 5.61
CA GLY A 105 6.06 -3.71 6.96
C GLY A 105 4.81 -3.24 7.68
N THR A 106 4.61 -3.75 8.89
CA THR A 106 3.54 -3.30 9.77
C THR A 106 3.78 -1.84 10.18
N ALA A 107 2.75 -1.00 10.10
CA ALA A 107 2.68 0.34 10.72
C ALA A 107 3.10 0.37 12.22
N ARG A 108 3.11 1.53 12.86
CA ARG A 108 3.48 1.62 14.29
C ARG A 108 2.31 1.42 15.25
N ASP A 109 1.08 1.68 14.80
CA ASP A 109 -0.05 1.87 15.71
C ASP A 109 -0.66 0.54 16.22
N PHE A 110 -1.56 -0.07 15.43
CA PHE A 110 -2.35 -1.22 15.88
C PHE A 110 -2.60 -2.25 14.76
N PRO A 111 -2.67 -3.55 15.11
CA PRO A 111 -2.74 -4.65 14.13
C PRO A 111 -4.05 -4.75 13.34
N GLU A 112 -5.15 -4.16 13.81
CA GLU A 112 -6.47 -4.25 13.17
C GLU A 112 -6.49 -3.64 11.77
N GLY A 113 -5.66 -2.63 11.53
CA GLY A 113 -5.48 -1.98 10.23
C GLY A 113 -4.49 -2.69 9.30
N ASP A 114 -3.89 -3.82 9.69
CA ASP A 114 -2.95 -4.52 8.81
C ASP A 114 -3.65 -5.07 7.55
N PRO A 115 -3.05 -4.93 6.36
CA PRO A 115 -3.55 -5.59 5.16
C PRO A 115 -3.24 -7.08 5.23
N LEU A 116 -4.26 -7.94 5.22
CA LEU A 116 -4.08 -9.40 5.23
C LEU A 116 -3.90 -9.99 3.84
N SER A 117 -4.61 -9.44 2.85
CA SER A 117 -4.54 -9.88 1.47
C SER A 117 -4.58 -8.72 0.49
N ILE A 118 -4.04 -8.95 -0.70
CA ILE A 118 -3.91 -7.98 -1.78
C ILE A 118 -4.20 -8.61 -3.15
N THR A 119 -4.44 -7.74 -4.13
CA THR A 119 -4.02 -7.98 -5.50
C THR A 119 -2.78 -7.16 -5.83
N LEU A 120 -1.91 -7.73 -6.64
CA LEU A 120 -0.73 -7.09 -7.19
C LEU A 120 -0.78 -7.22 -8.71
N GLU A 121 -0.63 -6.09 -9.39
CA GLU A 121 -0.82 -5.95 -10.82
C GLU A 121 0.34 -5.18 -11.43
N GLY A 122 0.66 -5.47 -12.69
CA GLY A 122 1.73 -4.83 -13.44
C GLY A 122 1.23 -4.02 -14.62
N SER A 123 1.88 -2.90 -14.93
CA SER A 123 1.63 -2.09 -16.13
C SER A 123 2.92 -1.69 -16.84
N ASN A 124 2.82 -1.53 -18.16
CA ASN A 124 3.85 -0.94 -19.01
C ASN A 124 3.39 0.39 -19.64
N SER A 125 2.26 0.95 -19.16
CA SER A 125 1.86 2.30 -19.58
C SER A 125 2.94 3.31 -19.17
N THR A 126 3.23 4.25 -20.09
CA THR A 126 4.16 5.35 -19.86
C THR A 126 3.44 6.64 -19.47
N ASN A 127 2.11 6.62 -19.36
CA ASN A 127 1.30 7.80 -19.07
C ASN A 127 0.65 7.64 -17.68
N THR A 128 0.95 8.56 -16.77
CA THR A 128 0.43 8.52 -15.40
C THR A 128 -1.10 8.67 -15.34
N THR A 129 -1.73 9.29 -16.33
CA THR A 129 -3.21 9.35 -16.40
C THR A 129 -3.85 8.03 -16.83
N GLU A 130 -3.09 7.11 -17.42
CA GLU A 130 -3.56 5.76 -17.72
C GLU A 130 -3.39 4.83 -16.52
N LEU A 131 -2.44 5.09 -15.63
CA LEU A 131 -2.19 4.29 -14.42
C LEU A 131 -3.33 4.37 -13.38
N ILE A 132 -4.23 5.35 -13.51
CA ILE A 132 -5.48 5.37 -12.74
C ILE A 132 -6.57 4.47 -13.35
N LEU A 133 -6.42 3.97 -14.58
CA LEU A 133 -7.44 3.19 -15.26
C LEU A 133 -7.13 1.69 -15.21
N GLY A 134 -8.09 0.89 -14.76
CA GLY A 134 -7.94 -0.53 -14.51
C GLY A 134 -7.49 -1.34 -15.72
N ARG A 135 -7.94 -0.95 -16.92
CA ARG A 135 -7.62 -1.62 -18.20
C ARG A 135 -6.13 -1.65 -18.57
N TYR A 136 -5.28 -0.84 -17.93
CA TYR A 136 -3.83 -0.84 -18.17
C TYR A 136 -3.05 -1.74 -17.21
N TRP A 137 -3.74 -2.42 -16.31
CA TRP A 137 -3.15 -3.30 -15.29
C TRP A 137 -3.39 -4.77 -15.65
N THR A 138 -2.35 -5.58 -15.48
CA THR A 138 -2.42 -7.04 -15.62
C THR A 138 -2.23 -7.68 -14.25
N LEU A 139 -3.19 -8.49 -13.81
CA LEU A 139 -3.09 -9.22 -12.55
C LEU A 139 -1.88 -10.16 -12.55
N MET A 140 -1.02 -9.99 -11.55
CA MET A 140 0.16 -10.84 -11.34
C MET A 140 -0.04 -11.79 -10.16
N TYR A 141 -0.73 -11.31 -9.13
CA TYR A 141 -0.93 -12.04 -7.89
C TYR A 141 -2.22 -11.61 -7.18
N SER A 142 -2.89 -12.57 -6.55
CA SER A 142 -3.99 -12.35 -5.62
C SER A 142 -3.83 -13.33 -4.46
N GLY A 143 -3.73 -12.81 -3.24
CA GLY A 143 -3.44 -13.63 -2.07
C GLY A 143 -2.96 -12.82 -0.88
N VAL A 144 -2.29 -13.47 0.06
CA VAL A 144 -1.87 -12.91 1.34
C VAL A 144 -0.67 -11.94 1.22
N THR A 145 -0.55 -11.01 2.16
CA THR A 145 0.57 -10.03 2.23
C THR A 145 1.81 -10.51 2.98
N GLY A 146 1.70 -11.64 3.68
CA GLY A 146 2.69 -12.08 4.66
C GLY A 146 2.42 -11.59 6.08
N LEU A 147 1.26 -10.94 6.30
CA LEU A 147 0.80 -10.48 7.62
C LEU A 147 -0.36 -11.32 8.18
N THR A 148 -0.62 -12.53 7.67
CA THR A 148 -1.71 -13.37 8.20
C THR A 148 -1.56 -13.66 9.69
N THR A 149 -0.34 -13.93 10.13
CA THR A 149 0.06 -13.89 11.54
C THR A 149 0.61 -12.50 11.85
N ASP A 150 0.21 -11.90 12.96
CA ASP A 150 0.74 -10.61 13.41
C ASP A 150 2.23 -10.75 13.81
N PRO A 151 3.17 -10.12 13.10
CA PRO A 151 4.59 -10.18 13.42
C PRO A 151 5.00 -9.21 14.55
N GLY A 152 4.07 -8.38 15.04
CA GLY A 152 4.34 -7.22 15.89
C GLY A 152 4.27 -5.91 15.12
N ARG A 153 4.68 -4.80 15.74
CA ARG A 153 4.68 -3.46 15.11
C ARG A 153 6.05 -3.07 14.60
N SER A 154 6.07 -2.18 13.61
CA SER A 154 7.30 -1.61 13.05
C SER A 154 8.31 -2.65 12.59
N VAL A 155 7.82 -3.74 11.98
CA VAL A 155 8.63 -4.87 11.52
C VAL A 155 8.11 -5.39 10.17
N TYR A 156 8.98 -6.02 9.39
CA TYR A 156 8.55 -6.75 8.21
C TYR A 156 7.79 -8.03 8.58
N GLY A 157 6.73 -8.32 7.84
CA GLY A 157 6.11 -9.65 7.79
C GLY A 157 6.86 -10.63 6.91
N ASP A 158 6.20 -11.74 6.59
CA ASP A 158 6.77 -12.77 5.71
C ASP A 158 6.96 -12.26 4.27
N LEU A 159 8.04 -12.70 3.63
CA LEU A 159 8.30 -12.44 2.21
C LEU A 159 7.39 -13.30 1.33
N ILE A 160 6.59 -12.66 0.47
CA ILE A 160 5.69 -13.37 -0.46
C ILE A 160 6.36 -13.51 -1.83
N THR A 161 6.65 -14.75 -2.22
CA THR A 161 7.28 -15.08 -3.51
C THR A 161 6.25 -15.27 -4.62
N LEU A 162 6.51 -14.68 -5.79
CA LEU A 162 5.67 -14.70 -6.98
C LEU A 162 6.14 -15.77 -7.97
N SER A 163 5.83 -17.04 -7.68
CA SER A 163 6.39 -18.20 -8.40
C SER A 163 6.10 -18.23 -9.91
N ASN A 164 5.04 -17.58 -10.37
CA ASN A 164 4.62 -17.56 -11.78
C ASN A 164 4.92 -16.24 -12.51
N SER A 165 5.60 -15.29 -11.86
CA SER A 165 5.92 -14.00 -12.47
C SER A 165 7.02 -14.14 -13.52
N THR A 166 6.72 -13.88 -14.78
CA THR A 166 7.68 -13.99 -15.90
C THR A 166 7.76 -12.74 -16.76
N VAL A 167 6.78 -11.84 -16.63
CA VAL A 167 6.67 -10.62 -17.44
C VAL A 167 7.24 -9.43 -16.66
N PRO A 168 8.18 -8.65 -17.25
CA PRO A 168 8.65 -7.42 -16.65
C PRO A 168 7.63 -6.28 -16.83
N TYR A 169 7.47 -5.47 -15.79
CA TYR A 169 6.61 -4.28 -15.79
C TYR A 169 7.37 -3.03 -15.34
N ASN A 170 6.87 -1.87 -15.76
CA ASN A 170 7.41 -0.55 -15.40
C ASN A 170 6.71 0.07 -14.19
N SER A 171 5.52 -0.42 -13.86
CA SER A 171 4.74 0.06 -12.73
C SER A 171 4.00 -1.10 -12.08
N TYR A 172 3.77 -0.98 -10.78
CA TYR A 172 3.06 -1.97 -9.98
C TYR A 172 1.93 -1.31 -9.21
N ARG A 173 0.76 -1.95 -9.19
CA ARG A 173 -0.40 -1.53 -8.40
C ARG A 173 -0.71 -2.59 -7.38
N VAL A 174 -0.93 -2.16 -6.15
CA VAL A 174 -1.36 -2.98 -5.03
C VAL A 174 -2.73 -2.48 -4.61
N LEU A 175 -3.68 -3.41 -4.48
CA LEU A 175 -4.98 -3.14 -3.87
C LEU A 175 -5.17 -4.09 -2.69
N ILE A 176 -5.57 -3.55 -1.55
CA ILE A 176 -5.92 -4.32 -0.35
C ILE A 176 -7.27 -5.01 -0.60
N THR A 177 -7.35 -6.29 -0.25
CA THR A 177 -8.57 -7.11 -0.42
C THR A 177 -9.13 -7.67 0.88
N ALA A 178 -8.38 -7.56 1.98
CA ALA A 178 -8.86 -7.78 3.33
C ALA A 178 -7.94 -7.08 4.34
N GLN A 179 -8.52 -6.56 5.42
CA GLN A 179 -7.81 -6.07 6.61
C GLN A 179 -8.03 -7.00 7.82
N ARG A 180 -7.16 -6.90 8.83
CA ARG A 180 -7.17 -7.86 9.95
C ARG A 180 -8.39 -7.77 10.84
N GLY A 181 -8.80 -6.55 11.20
CA GLY A 181 -9.79 -6.32 12.24
C GLY A 181 -10.67 -5.12 11.94
N VAL A 182 -11.37 -4.64 12.97
CA VAL A 182 -12.19 -3.44 12.88
C VAL A 182 -11.29 -2.22 13.08
N SER A 183 -11.14 -1.41 12.04
CA SER A 183 -10.29 -0.22 12.02
C SER A 183 -10.96 0.89 11.21
N ASN A 184 -10.54 2.14 11.39
CA ASN A 184 -10.95 3.27 10.56
C ASN A 184 -10.20 3.37 9.22
N GLY A 185 -9.25 2.48 8.97
CA GLY A 185 -8.55 2.38 7.70
C GLY A 185 -7.58 1.20 7.66
N VAL A 186 -6.84 1.11 6.56
CA VAL A 186 -5.68 0.21 6.46
C VAL A 186 -4.40 1.00 6.69
N GLN A 187 -3.40 0.36 7.30
CA GLN A 187 -2.12 0.98 7.60
C GLN A 187 -0.92 0.04 7.46
N TYR A 188 0.17 0.56 6.92
CA TYR A 188 1.44 -0.16 6.77
C TYR A 188 2.60 0.83 6.63
N SER A 189 3.76 0.48 7.17
CA SER A 189 4.94 1.35 7.16
C SER A 189 5.73 1.22 5.88
N GLU A 190 5.93 0.00 5.39
CA GLU A 190 6.86 -0.27 4.31
C GLU A 190 6.24 -1.23 3.30
N VAL A 191 6.57 -1.04 2.02
CA VAL A 191 6.45 -2.10 1.03
C VAL A 191 7.74 -2.20 0.23
N ALA A 192 8.32 -3.39 0.24
CA ALA A 192 9.50 -3.71 -0.55
C ALA A 192 9.12 -4.65 -1.69
N LEU A 193 9.51 -4.28 -2.90
CA LEU A 193 9.40 -5.11 -4.09
C LEU A 193 10.78 -5.66 -4.44
N TYR A 194 10.85 -6.91 -4.90
CA TYR A 194 12.12 -7.58 -5.16
C TYR A 194 12.16 -8.32 -6.49
N ARG A 195 13.37 -8.46 -7.05
CA ARG A 195 13.69 -9.31 -8.21
C ARG A 195 14.68 -10.43 -7.87
#